data_AF-A0A0N0HP62-F1
#
_entry.id   AF-A0A0N0HP62-F1
#
_cell.length_a   1.000
_cell.length_b   1.000
_cell.length_c   1.000
_cell.angle_alpha   90.00
_cell.angle_beta   90.00
_cell.angle_gamma   90.00
#
_symmetry.space_group_name_H-M   'P 1'
#
loop_
_entity.id
_entity.type
_entity.pdbx_description
1 polymer ?
#
loop_
_entity_poly.entity_id
_entity_poly.type
_entity_poly.pdbx_seq_one_letter_code
_entity_poly.pdbx_strand_id
1 'polypeptide(L)'
;MSTRAVIARPTSTGYAGMYVHFDGYPDSKLPLLLAAFRYRFAGDLEAMARHLIDEVHIGWEELGTDLLDGAPDALRRSLTGGDEFPSRQLTNVYNTDGTPAERELITQDGTGDLEWAYVLHETGIEVIGLLAYDRGPVVGWDTDPRSRIRTAPGAWNPGSQAPVVPPRVAPRLSATAPSSAPASRKSARR
;
A
#
# COMPACT_ATOMS: atom_id res chain seq x y z
N MET A 1 14.18 13.20 6.14
CA MET A 1 13.19 13.40 7.22
C MET A 1 12.44 12.09 7.36
N SER A 2 12.21 11.61 8.58
CA SER A 2 11.32 10.47 8.84
C SER A 2 9.88 10.99 8.79
N THR A 3 9.01 10.33 8.04
CA THR A 3 7.56 10.51 8.11
C THR A 3 7.02 9.25 8.76
N ARG A 4 6.37 9.43 9.91
CA ARG A 4 5.98 8.34 10.80
C ARG A 4 4.55 7.95 10.51
N ALA A 5 4.26 6.69 10.76
CA ALA A 5 2.93 6.15 10.57
C ALA A 5 2.61 5.06 11.58
N VAL A 6 1.36 4.62 11.56
CA VAL A 6 0.90 3.40 12.23
C VAL A 6 0.19 2.50 11.22
N ILE A 7 0.41 1.19 11.31
CA ILE A 7 -0.40 0.17 10.62
C ILE A 7 -1.24 -0.54 11.68
N ALA A 8 -2.56 -0.52 11.53
CA ALA A 8 -3.48 -0.88 12.60
C ALA A 8 -4.61 -1.79 12.13
N ARG A 9 -5.28 -2.44 13.08
CA ARG A 9 -6.60 -3.06 12.89
C ARG A 9 -7.69 -2.20 13.52
N PRO A 10 -8.92 -2.23 12.98
CA PRO A 10 -10.05 -1.64 13.66
C PRO A 10 -10.30 -2.33 15.00
N THR A 11 -10.75 -1.56 15.98
CA THR A 11 -11.26 -2.03 17.27
C THR A 11 -12.71 -1.58 17.43
N SER A 12 -13.36 -1.92 18.54
CA SER A 12 -14.74 -1.49 18.81
C SER A 12 -14.90 0.03 18.93
N THR A 13 -13.82 0.77 19.25
CA THR A 13 -13.86 2.21 19.53
C THR A 13 -12.87 3.03 18.70
N GLY A 14 -12.07 2.41 17.82
CA GLY A 14 -11.05 3.09 17.04
C GLY A 14 -10.17 2.10 16.29
N TYR A 15 -8.86 2.23 16.45
CA TYR A 15 -7.88 1.27 15.94
C TYR A 15 -6.73 1.07 16.91
N ALA A 16 -6.02 -0.05 16.76
CA ALA A 16 -4.80 -0.34 17.48
C ALA A 16 -3.79 -1.00 16.53
N GLY A 17 -2.54 -0.55 16.58
CA GLY A 17 -1.56 -0.90 15.57
C GLY A 17 -0.11 -0.74 15.98
N MET A 18 0.76 -0.95 15.01
CA MET A 18 2.20 -0.95 15.18
C MET A 18 2.84 0.25 14.49
N TYR A 19 3.78 0.88 15.19
CA TYR A 19 4.51 2.06 14.72
C TYR A 19 5.39 1.75 13.50
N VAL A 20 5.54 2.74 12.61
CA VAL A 20 6.43 2.71 11.43
C VAL A 20 7.23 4.00 11.37
N HIS A 21 8.56 3.89 11.36
CA HIS A 21 9.45 5.05 11.47
C HIS A 21 9.69 5.78 10.14
N PHE A 22 10.01 5.05 9.06
CA PHE A 22 10.38 5.65 7.78
C PHE A 22 9.29 5.55 6.71
N ASP A 23 9.27 6.58 5.86
CA ASP A 23 8.49 6.67 4.63
C ASP A 23 6.99 6.41 4.79
N GLY A 24 6.40 6.93 5.86
CA GLY A 24 4.98 6.77 6.20
C GLY A 24 3.99 7.39 5.20
N TYR A 25 4.45 8.00 4.10
CA TYR A 25 3.56 8.61 3.10
C TYR A 25 2.72 7.58 2.34
N PRO A 26 1.49 7.94 1.91
CA PRO A 26 0.59 7.02 1.20
C PRO A 26 1.12 6.51 -0.13
N ASP A 27 1.87 7.31 -0.87
CA ASP A 27 2.47 6.89 -2.14
C ASP A 27 3.60 5.88 -1.97
N SER A 28 4.15 5.76 -0.76
CA SER A 28 5.16 4.77 -0.40
C SER A 28 4.53 3.52 0.23
N LYS A 29 3.64 3.69 1.22
CA LYS A 29 3.10 2.56 2.00
C LYS A 29 1.94 1.85 1.32
N LEU A 30 1.02 2.59 0.72
CA LEU A 30 -0.21 1.99 0.18
C LEU A 30 0.07 1.02 -0.98
N PRO A 31 0.99 1.28 -1.94
CA PRO A 31 1.36 0.29 -2.94
C PRO A 31 1.91 -1.01 -2.36
N LEU A 32 2.77 -0.91 -1.33
CA LEU A 32 3.33 -2.08 -0.66
C LEU A 32 2.24 -2.90 0.02
N LEU A 33 1.34 -2.26 0.77
CA LEU A 33 0.26 -2.94 1.50
C LEU A 33 -0.75 -3.60 0.55
N LEU A 34 -1.17 -2.91 -0.52
CA LEU A 34 -2.06 -3.46 -1.54
C LEU A 34 -1.44 -4.68 -2.25
N ALA A 35 -0.16 -4.58 -2.61
CA ALA A 35 0.55 -5.70 -3.23
C ALA A 35 0.78 -6.86 -2.25
N ALA A 36 1.12 -6.58 -1.00
CA ALA A 36 1.33 -7.59 0.03
C ALA A 36 0.05 -8.40 0.26
N PHE A 37 -1.07 -7.72 0.46
CA PHE A 37 -2.38 -8.36 0.61
C PHE A 37 -2.64 -9.33 -0.55
N ARG A 38 -2.48 -8.84 -1.79
CA ARG A 38 -2.81 -9.61 -2.99
C ARG A 38 -1.87 -10.78 -3.26
N TYR A 39 -0.56 -10.59 -3.07
CA TYR A 39 0.45 -11.53 -3.56
C TYR A 39 1.11 -12.32 -2.44
N ARG A 40 1.70 -11.64 -1.46
CA ARG A 40 2.40 -12.32 -0.35
C ARG A 40 1.44 -13.08 0.55
N PHE A 41 0.31 -12.47 0.86
CA PHE A 41 -0.69 -13.04 1.76
C PHE A 41 -1.88 -13.67 1.03
N ALA A 42 -1.89 -13.65 -0.32
CA ALA A 42 -2.93 -14.27 -1.14
C ALA A 42 -4.39 -13.91 -0.76
N GLY A 43 -4.60 -12.68 -0.27
CA GLY A 43 -5.89 -12.17 0.18
C GLY A 43 -6.23 -12.49 1.65
N ASP A 44 -5.31 -13.11 2.40
CA ASP A 44 -5.49 -13.40 3.83
C ASP A 44 -5.14 -12.17 4.69
N LEU A 45 -6.18 -11.40 5.04
CA LEU A 45 -6.06 -10.21 5.87
C LEU A 45 -5.52 -10.54 7.27
N GLU A 46 -5.90 -11.68 7.84
CA GLU A 46 -5.46 -12.06 9.19
C GLU A 46 -3.99 -12.47 9.20
N ALA A 47 -3.52 -13.18 8.17
CA ALA A 47 -2.09 -13.46 8.02
C ALA A 47 -1.27 -12.17 7.84
N MET A 48 -1.79 -11.22 7.05
CA MET A 48 -1.14 -9.92 6.86
C MET A 48 -1.10 -9.11 8.16
N ALA A 49 -2.22 -9.01 8.88
CA ALA A 49 -2.28 -8.30 10.15
C ALA A 49 -1.40 -8.96 11.21
N ARG A 50 -1.37 -10.30 11.26
CA ARG A 50 -0.47 -11.03 12.16
C ARG A 50 0.99 -10.65 11.91
N HIS A 51 1.40 -10.64 10.65
CA HIS A 51 2.77 -10.30 10.28
C HIS A 51 3.13 -8.83 10.56
N LEU A 52 2.26 -7.90 10.19
CA LEU A 52 2.53 -6.46 10.28
C LEU A 52 2.35 -5.89 11.69
N ILE A 53 1.54 -6.55 12.54
CA ILE A 53 1.12 -6.04 13.84
C ILE A 53 1.42 -7.07 14.94
N ASP A 54 0.90 -8.29 14.84
CA ASP A 54 0.91 -9.23 15.98
C ASP A 54 2.27 -9.84 16.28
N GLU A 55 3.14 -9.99 15.29
CA GLU A 55 4.47 -10.60 15.46
C GLU A 55 5.59 -9.56 15.67
N VAL A 56 5.25 -8.27 15.67
CA VAL A 56 6.22 -7.17 15.75
C VAL A 56 6.38 -6.72 17.21
N HIS A 57 7.59 -6.68 17.73
CA HIS A 57 7.78 -6.39 19.15
C HIS A 57 7.68 -4.89 19.48
N ILE A 58 8.41 -4.03 18.75
CA ILE A 58 8.49 -2.59 19.05
C ILE A 58 7.84 -1.74 17.95
N GLY A 59 8.14 -2.07 16.70
CA GLY A 59 7.70 -1.31 15.55
C GLY A 59 8.57 -1.60 14.35
N TRP A 60 8.19 -1.03 13.22
CA TRP A 60 8.98 -1.06 12.00
C TRP A 60 9.89 0.16 11.96
N GLU A 61 11.18 -0.07 11.75
CA GLU A 61 12.07 0.98 11.26
C GLU A 61 11.62 1.32 9.83
N GLU A 62 11.45 0.29 8.99
CA GLU A 62 11.08 0.42 7.59
C GLU A 62 10.37 -0.83 7.10
N LEU A 63 9.44 -0.67 6.16
CA LEU A 63 8.83 -1.79 5.43
C LEU A 63 9.49 -1.93 4.07
N GLY A 64 9.87 -3.16 3.74
CA GLY A 64 10.69 -3.48 2.59
C GLY A 64 9.97 -4.29 1.51
N THR A 65 10.77 -4.68 0.52
CA THR A 65 10.36 -5.40 -0.68
C THR A 65 10.02 -6.85 -0.44
N ASP A 66 10.33 -7.40 0.74
CA ASP A 66 9.83 -8.71 1.16
C ASP A 66 8.30 -8.73 1.18
N LEU A 67 7.64 -7.59 1.45
CA LEU A 67 6.18 -7.48 1.33
C LEU A 67 5.65 -7.74 -0.10
N LEU A 68 6.53 -7.71 -1.10
CA LEU A 68 6.19 -7.98 -2.49
C LEU A 68 6.49 -9.43 -2.91
N ASP A 69 6.74 -10.33 -1.96
CA ASP A 69 6.97 -11.74 -2.27
C ASP A 69 5.75 -12.36 -2.97
N GLY A 70 6.01 -13.13 -4.03
CA GLY A 70 4.96 -13.66 -4.91
C GLY A 70 4.38 -12.66 -5.93
N ALA A 71 4.74 -11.38 -5.86
CA ALA A 71 4.30 -10.39 -6.85
C ALA A 71 5.06 -10.56 -8.19
N PRO A 72 4.42 -10.30 -9.34
CA PRO A 72 5.10 -10.34 -10.63
C PRO A 72 6.29 -9.37 -10.69
N ASP A 73 7.40 -9.78 -11.33
CA ASP A 73 8.62 -8.95 -11.45
C ASP A 73 8.36 -7.55 -12.02
N ALA A 74 7.46 -7.46 -13.01
CA ALA A 74 7.07 -6.19 -13.61
C ALA A 74 6.32 -5.28 -12.62
N LEU A 75 5.64 -5.84 -11.62
CA LEU A 75 5.06 -5.06 -10.52
C LEU A 75 6.16 -4.66 -9.54
N ARG A 76 6.98 -5.60 -9.07
CA ARG A 76 8.10 -5.32 -8.14
C ARG A 76 8.98 -4.18 -8.66
N ARG A 77 9.49 -4.31 -9.89
CA ARG A 77 10.33 -3.28 -10.54
C ARG A 77 9.61 -1.94 -10.71
N SER A 78 8.30 -1.95 -10.95
CA SER A 78 7.52 -0.72 -11.09
C SER A 78 7.34 0.01 -9.76
N LEU A 79 7.35 -0.70 -8.62
CA LEU A 79 7.16 -0.10 -7.30
C LEU A 79 8.49 0.30 -6.66
N THR A 80 9.56 -0.44 -6.91
CA THR A 80 10.84 -0.26 -6.21
C THR A 80 11.95 0.29 -7.10
N GLY A 81 11.71 0.49 -8.39
CA GLY A 81 12.77 0.84 -9.34
C GLY A 81 13.78 -0.28 -9.59
N GLY A 82 13.59 -1.46 -8.99
CA GLY A 82 14.55 -2.57 -9.01
C GLY A 82 15.37 -2.69 -7.73
N ASP A 83 15.22 -1.78 -6.77
CA ASP A 83 15.84 -1.91 -5.46
C ASP A 83 15.16 -3.03 -4.67
N GLU A 84 15.96 -3.77 -3.89
CA GLU A 84 15.51 -4.83 -3.00
C GLU A 84 16.11 -4.64 -1.62
N PHE A 85 15.26 -4.67 -0.60
CA PHE A 85 15.64 -4.53 0.80
C PHE A 85 14.56 -5.15 1.68
N PRO A 86 14.91 -5.90 2.73
CA PRO A 86 13.92 -6.49 3.62
C PRO A 86 13.33 -5.43 4.57
N SER A 87 12.12 -5.69 5.06
CA SER A 87 11.54 -4.96 6.19
C SER A 87 12.46 -5.07 7.41
N ARG A 88 12.59 -3.97 8.16
CA ARG A 88 13.44 -3.88 9.35
C ARG A 88 12.60 -3.48 10.56
N GLN A 89 12.68 -4.26 11.62
CA GLN A 89 12.07 -3.89 12.90
C GLN A 89 12.99 -2.95 13.69
N LEU A 90 12.39 -2.05 14.47
CA LEU A 90 13.12 -1.27 15.46
C LEU A 90 13.73 -2.22 16.50
N THR A 91 15.00 -1.98 16.81
CA THR A 91 15.75 -2.69 17.84
C THR A 91 16.43 -1.69 18.75
N ASN A 92 16.78 -2.10 19.97
CA ASN A 92 17.52 -1.27 20.93
C ASN A 92 16.79 0.06 21.26
N VAL A 93 15.47 0.02 21.37
CA VAL A 93 14.66 1.15 21.85
C VAL A 93 14.59 1.09 23.37
N TYR A 94 14.90 2.20 24.02
CA TYR A 94 14.92 2.32 25.48
C TYR A 94 14.03 3.49 25.91
N ASN A 95 13.36 3.29 27.05
CA ASN A 95 12.65 4.33 27.77
C ASN A 95 13.64 5.37 28.32
N THR A 96 13.13 6.53 28.76
CA THR A 96 13.97 7.62 29.30
C THR A 96 14.73 7.23 30.57
N ASP A 97 14.22 6.24 31.32
CA ASP A 97 14.87 5.67 32.49
C ASP A 97 15.94 4.61 32.14
N GLY A 98 16.14 4.32 30.85
CA GLY A 98 17.13 3.36 30.35
C GLY A 98 16.67 1.91 30.33
N THR A 99 15.40 1.60 30.65
CA THR A 99 14.88 0.24 30.48
C THR A 99 14.53 -0.03 29.02
N PRO A 100 14.62 -1.28 28.52
CA PRO A 100 14.12 -1.62 27.19
C PRO A 100 12.64 -1.25 27.05
N ALA A 101 12.26 -0.74 25.88
CA ALA A 101 10.86 -0.50 25.57
C ALA A 101 10.09 -1.82 25.52
N GLU A 102 8.87 -1.80 26.04
CA GLU A 102 7.95 -2.93 25.93
C GLU A 102 7.14 -2.86 24.65
N ARG A 103 6.51 -3.98 24.30
CA ARG A 103 5.54 -4.00 23.20
C ARG A 103 4.30 -3.20 23.60
N GLU A 104 4.04 -2.14 22.85
CA GLU A 104 2.83 -1.34 22.99
C GLU A 104 2.16 -1.13 21.63
N LEU A 105 0.84 -1.25 21.59
CA LEU A 105 0.06 -0.92 20.40
C LEU A 105 -0.30 0.55 20.43
N ILE A 106 0.00 1.26 19.35
CA ILE A 106 -0.46 2.63 19.16
C ILE A 106 -1.96 2.61 18.92
N THR A 107 -2.71 3.20 19.84
CA THR A 107 -4.14 3.43 19.71
C THR A 107 -4.43 4.77 19.02
N GLN A 108 -5.68 4.99 18.61
CA GLN A 108 -6.09 6.25 18.01
C GLN A 108 -5.74 7.49 18.86
N ASP A 109 -5.88 7.42 20.18
CA ASP A 109 -5.54 8.54 21.08
C ASP A 109 -4.03 8.76 21.22
N GLY A 110 -3.23 7.75 20.85
CA GLY A 110 -1.77 7.77 20.91
C GLY A 110 -1.08 8.25 19.64
N THR A 111 -1.80 8.77 18.65
CA THR A 111 -1.21 9.14 17.34
C THR A 111 -0.78 10.60 17.21
N GLY A 112 -0.68 11.35 18.31
CA GLY A 112 -0.40 12.80 18.27
C GLY A 112 0.89 13.22 17.55
N ASP A 113 1.90 12.35 17.53
CA ASP A 113 3.20 12.59 16.89
C ASP A 113 3.36 11.88 15.52
N LEU A 114 2.28 11.32 14.98
CA LEU A 114 2.28 10.58 13.72
C LEU A 114 1.60 11.38 12.61
N GLU A 115 2.07 11.22 11.37
CA GLU A 115 1.49 11.90 10.22
C GLU A 115 0.41 11.07 9.51
N TRP A 116 0.51 9.74 9.58
CA TRP A 116 -0.38 8.83 8.85
C TRP A 116 -0.82 7.60 9.66
N ALA A 117 -2.06 7.17 9.46
CA ALA A 117 -2.52 5.85 9.90
C ALA A 117 -3.07 5.03 8.72
N TYR A 118 -2.76 3.74 8.72
CA TYR A 118 -3.24 2.74 7.76
C TYR A 118 -4.01 1.67 8.53
N VAL A 119 -5.35 1.75 8.52
CA VAL A 119 -6.20 0.80 9.24
C VAL A 119 -6.70 -0.27 8.28
N LEU A 120 -6.35 -1.53 8.54
CA LEU A 120 -6.64 -2.67 7.71
C LEU A 120 -8.07 -3.16 7.97
N HIS A 121 -9.02 -2.74 7.13
CA HIS A 121 -10.42 -3.19 7.17
C HIS A 121 -10.65 -4.37 6.23
N GLU A 122 -11.74 -5.11 6.44
CA GLU A 122 -12.15 -6.21 5.55
C GLU A 122 -12.30 -5.74 4.09
N THR A 123 -12.82 -4.54 3.88
CA THR A 123 -13.10 -4.00 2.54
C THR A 123 -11.92 -3.25 1.90
N GLY A 124 -10.88 -2.91 2.67
CA GLY A 124 -9.76 -2.13 2.17
C GLY A 124 -8.90 -1.53 3.27
N ILE A 125 -8.05 -0.57 2.90
CA ILE A 125 -7.20 0.17 3.83
C ILE A 125 -7.80 1.56 4.02
N GLU A 126 -8.21 1.89 5.24
CA GLU A 126 -8.50 3.27 5.61
C GLU A 126 -7.18 4.01 5.79
N VAL A 127 -7.02 5.13 5.08
CA VAL A 127 -5.81 5.95 5.13
C VAL A 127 -6.16 7.30 5.73
N ILE A 128 -5.60 7.58 6.90
CA ILE A 128 -5.91 8.76 7.69
C ILE A 128 -4.71 9.70 7.65
N GLY A 129 -4.91 10.91 7.14
CA GLY A 129 -3.95 12.00 7.27
C GLY A 129 -4.12 12.65 8.64
N LEU A 130 -3.37 12.15 9.64
CA LEU A 130 -3.57 12.46 11.07
C LEU A 130 -3.38 13.93 11.43
N LEU A 131 -2.65 14.68 10.60
CA LEU A 131 -2.50 16.13 10.75
C LEU A 131 -3.77 16.94 10.42
N ALA A 132 -4.76 16.31 9.78
CA ALA A 132 -5.96 16.99 9.29
C ALA A 132 -7.26 16.32 9.72
N TYR A 133 -7.26 15.01 9.95
CA TYR A 133 -8.49 14.24 10.19
C TYR A 133 -8.24 13.09 11.18
N ASP A 134 -9.28 12.72 11.91
CA ASP A 134 -9.30 11.53 12.78
C ASP A 134 -9.74 10.25 12.05
N ARG A 135 -10.24 10.39 10.82
CA ARG A 135 -10.75 9.33 9.94
C ARG A 135 -10.38 9.61 8.50
N GLY A 136 -10.36 8.57 7.67
CA GLY A 136 -9.98 8.66 6.27
C GLY A 136 -10.91 7.87 5.35
N PRO A 137 -10.80 8.08 4.02
CA PRO A 137 -11.48 7.23 3.08
C PRO A 137 -10.83 5.84 3.03
N VAL A 138 -11.64 4.82 2.72
CA VAL A 138 -11.17 3.45 2.51
C VAL A 138 -10.74 3.27 1.06
N VAL A 139 -9.52 2.79 0.86
CA VAL A 139 -9.00 2.37 -0.44
C VAL A 139 -9.21 0.86 -0.59
N GLY A 140 -10.01 0.46 -1.56
CA GLY A 140 -10.36 -0.94 -1.79
C GLY A 140 -9.15 -1.81 -2.12
N TRP A 141 -9.17 -3.07 -1.67
CA TRP A 141 -8.10 -4.05 -1.92
C TRP A 141 -7.84 -4.35 -3.41
N ASP A 142 -8.80 -4.06 -4.28
CA ASP A 142 -8.71 -4.22 -5.73
C ASP A 142 -8.01 -3.05 -6.44
N THR A 143 -7.67 -1.99 -5.70
CA THR A 143 -6.93 -0.83 -6.23
C THR A 143 -5.59 -1.26 -6.82
N ASP A 144 -5.29 -0.82 -8.05
CA ASP A 144 -3.99 -1.10 -8.67
C ASP A 144 -2.87 -0.47 -7.83
N PRO A 145 -1.89 -1.24 -7.32
CA PRO A 145 -0.77 -0.69 -6.54
C PRO A 145 0.07 0.34 -7.32
N ARG A 146 -0.01 0.39 -8.65
CA ARG A 146 0.65 1.38 -9.50
C ARG A 146 -0.12 2.69 -9.66
N SER A 147 -1.24 2.83 -8.96
CA SER A 147 -2.03 4.06 -8.98
C SER A 147 -1.21 5.24 -8.48
N ARG A 148 -1.48 6.43 -9.01
CA ARG A 148 -0.90 7.68 -8.51
C ARG A 148 -1.67 8.10 -7.27
N ILE A 149 -0.95 8.29 -6.17
CA ILE A 149 -1.51 8.52 -4.84
C ILE A 149 -1.07 9.90 -4.35
N ARG A 150 -1.99 10.69 -3.80
CA ARG A 150 -1.63 12.00 -3.23
C ARG A 150 -1.10 11.86 -1.80
N THR A 151 -0.10 12.66 -1.47
CA THR A 151 0.59 12.67 -0.17
C THR A 151 0.22 13.85 0.73
N ALA A 152 -0.67 14.75 0.30
CA ALA A 152 -1.12 15.85 1.13
C ALA A 152 -2.20 15.38 2.12
N PRO A 153 -2.01 15.47 3.46
CA PRO A 153 -3.00 15.01 4.45
C PRO A 153 -4.42 15.57 4.21
N GLY A 154 -4.53 16.85 3.89
CA GLY A 154 -5.82 17.51 3.63
C GLY A 154 -6.63 16.93 2.45
N ALA A 155 -6.00 16.17 1.55
CA ALA A 155 -6.68 15.52 0.42
C ALA A 155 -7.39 14.21 0.81
N TRP A 156 -7.12 13.66 1.99
CA TRP A 156 -7.68 12.39 2.49
C TRP A 156 -8.94 12.62 3.33
N ASN A 157 -9.86 13.43 2.81
CA ASN A 157 -11.11 13.74 3.51
C ASN A 157 -12.03 12.50 3.58
N PRO A 158 -12.56 12.12 4.75
CA PRO A 158 -13.39 10.93 4.92
C PRO A 158 -14.73 10.99 4.16
N GLY A 159 -15.27 12.18 3.89
CA GLY A 159 -16.50 12.38 3.13
C GLY A 159 -16.30 12.41 1.61
N SER A 160 -15.08 12.18 1.12
CA SER A 160 -14.72 12.24 -0.30
C SER A 160 -14.13 10.92 -0.78
N GLN A 161 -14.09 10.72 -2.10
CA GLN A 161 -13.36 9.59 -2.67
C GLN A 161 -11.86 9.69 -2.36
N ALA A 162 -11.23 8.55 -2.06
CA ALA A 162 -9.79 8.49 -1.84
C ALA A 162 -9.02 9.11 -3.03
N PRO A 163 -7.98 9.93 -2.78
CA PRO A 163 -7.24 10.65 -3.82
C PRO A 163 -6.23 9.74 -4.55
N VAL A 164 -6.74 8.63 -5.09
CA VAL A 164 -6.00 7.59 -5.80
C VAL A 164 -6.48 7.55 -7.26
N VAL A 165 -5.54 7.70 -8.19
CA VAL A 165 -5.83 7.76 -9.63
C VAL A 165 -5.20 6.55 -10.31
N PRO A 166 -6.00 5.69 -10.98
CA PRO A 166 -5.47 4.53 -11.68
C PRO A 166 -4.37 4.90 -12.69
N PRO A 167 -3.43 3.98 -12.97
CA PRO A 167 -2.42 4.20 -14.00
C PRO A 167 -3.10 4.41 -15.35
N ARG A 168 -2.56 5.33 -16.15
CA ARG A 168 -3.11 5.60 -17.48
C ARG A 168 -2.80 4.41 -18.39
N VAL A 169 -3.82 3.61 -18.70
CA VAL A 169 -3.72 2.61 -19.77
C VAL A 169 -3.71 3.36 -21.11
N ALA A 170 -2.65 3.21 -21.90
CA ALA A 170 -2.66 3.70 -23.27
C ALA A 170 -3.81 3.00 -24.04
N PRO A 171 -4.66 3.73 -24.79
CA PRO A 171 -5.67 3.11 -25.61
C PRO A 171 -5.01 2.08 -26.53
N ARG A 172 -5.44 0.81 -26.47
CA ARG A 172 -5.02 -0.17 -27.47
C ARG A 172 -5.61 0.30 -28.79
N LEU A 173 -4.77 0.81 -29.69
CA LEU A 173 -5.15 1.01 -31.08
C LEU A 173 -5.60 -0.35 -31.60
N SER A 174 -6.89 -0.47 -31.92
CA SER A 174 -7.43 -1.68 -32.54
C SER A 174 -6.67 -1.87 -33.84
N ALA A 175 -5.90 -2.96 -33.94
CA ALA A 175 -5.19 -3.30 -35.16
C ALA A 175 -6.24 -3.47 -36.26
N THR A 176 -6.24 -2.56 -37.23
CA THR A 176 -7.05 -2.66 -38.44
C THR A 176 -6.69 -3.96 -39.13
N ALA A 177 -7.66 -4.86 -39.31
CA ALA A 177 -7.46 -6.13 -40.00
C ALA A 177 -6.83 -5.88 -41.39
N PRO A 178 -5.87 -6.71 -41.84
CA PRO A 178 -5.28 -6.54 -43.16
C PRO A 178 -6.36 -6.73 -44.24
N SER A 179 -6.49 -5.72 -45.10
CA SER A 179 -7.36 -5.74 -46.28
C SER A 179 -6.97 -6.92 -47.18
N SER A 180 -7.90 -7.84 -47.38
CA SER A 180 -7.79 -8.94 -48.34
C SER A 180 -7.50 -8.40 -49.74
N ALA A 181 -6.38 -8.84 -50.33
CA ALA A 181 -6.00 -8.49 -51.70
C ALA A 181 -6.97 -9.09 -52.74
N PRO A 182 -7.25 -8.40 -53.87
CA PRO A 182 -8.17 -8.92 -54.88
C PRO A 182 -7.54 -10.06 -55.68
N ALA A 183 -8.31 -11.13 -55.88
CA ALA A 183 -7.92 -12.28 -56.68
C ALA A 183 -7.78 -11.93 -58.17
N SER A 184 -6.62 -12.25 -58.75
CA SER A 184 -6.34 -12.08 -60.18
C SER A 184 -7.08 -13.13 -61.01
N ARG A 185 -8.07 -12.70 -61.81
CA ARG A 185 -8.74 -13.57 -62.80
C ARG A 185 -7.81 -13.78 -64.00
N LYS A 186 -7.28 -14.99 -64.15
CA LYS A 186 -6.69 -15.44 -65.43
C LYS A 186 -7.78 -15.89 -66.37
N SER A 187 -7.98 -15.12 -67.44
CA SER A 187 -8.82 -15.47 -68.58
C SER A 187 -8.20 -16.64 -69.36
N ALA A 188 -9.00 -17.68 -69.60
CA ALA A 188 -8.69 -18.74 -70.55
C ALA A 188 -8.78 -18.19 -71.98
N ARG A 189 -7.83 -18.56 -72.86
CA ARG A 189 -7.99 -18.41 -74.30
C ARG A 189 -7.70 -19.74 -75.00
N ARG A 190 -8.55 -19.95 -75.99
CA ARG A 190 -8.84 -21.12 -76.82
C ARG A 190 -7.79 -21.37 -77.87
#